data_AF-A0A8T5TLX3-F1
#
_entry.id   AF-A0A8T5TLX3-F1
#
_cell.length_a   1.000
_cell.length_b   1.000
_cell.length_c   1.000
_cell.angle_alpha   90.00
_cell.angle_beta   90.00
_cell.angle_gamma   90.00
#
_symmetry.space_group_name_H-M   'P 1'
#
loop_
_entity.id
_entity.type
_entity.pdbx_description
1 polymer ?
#
loop_
_entity_poly.entity_id
_entity_poly.type
_entity_poly.pdbx_seq_one_letter_code
_entity_poly.pdbx_strand_id
1 'polypeptide(L)'
;MSEDEERITKCPYCGLELRHPYWAHVQQEHPEEYKKKQTWISLYKDYQSMGMDKSICFTVIGELFNVEPNEVKFFLKKNKEL
;
A
#
# COMPACT_ATOMS: atom_id res chain seq x y z
N MET A 1 8.78 -26.84 8.90
CA MET A 1 7.48 -26.61 8.23
C MET A 1 7.13 -25.17 8.51
N SER A 2 6.74 -24.45 7.45
CA SER A 2 6.84 -23.01 7.28
C SER A 2 6.28 -22.18 8.43
N GLU A 3 7.16 -21.45 9.12
CA GLU A 3 6.79 -20.34 9.99
C GLU A 3 6.39 -19.17 9.09
N ASP A 4 5.13 -19.16 8.66
CA ASP A 4 4.46 -17.96 8.19
C ASP A 4 4.39 -17.00 9.38
N GLU A 5 5.44 -16.19 9.57
CA GLU A 5 5.41 -15.01 10.44
C GLU A 5 4.32 -14.08 9.89
N GLU A 6 3.08 -14.29 10.31
CA GLU A 6 1.96 -13.42 10.00
C GLU A 6 2.32 -12.02 10.51
N ARG A 7 2.78 -11.14 9.60
CA ARG A 7 3.14 -9.77 9.94
C ARG A 7 1.87 -9.04 10.38
N ILE A 8 1.66 -9.00 11.69
CA ILE A 8 0.58 -8.23 12.31
C ILE A 8 1.01 -6.76 12.29
N THR A 9 0.32 -5.95 11.49
CA THR A 9 0.48 -4.50 11.43
C THR A 9 -0.71 -3.83 12.10
N LYS A 10 -0.46 -2.81 12.92
CA LYS A 10 -1.56 -2.00 13.47
C LYS A 10 -2.05 -1.02 12.41
N CYS A 11 -3.36 -0.94 12.23
CA CYS A 11 -3.98 0.08 11.40
C CYS A 11 -3.59 1.46 11.92
N PRO A 12 -3.02 2.35 11.08
CA PRO A 12 -2.63 3.69 11.52
C PRO A 12 -3.82 4.60 11.84
N TYR A 13 -5.05 4.19 11.49
CA TYR A 13 -6.26 5.02 11.62
C TYR A 13 -7.18 4.58 12.78
N CYS A 14 -7.31 3.27 13.04
CA CYS A 14 -8.15 2.75 14.13
C CYS A 14 -7.39 1.97 15.21
N GLY A 15 -6.10 1.66 14.97
CA GLY A 15 -5.29 0.90 15.93
C GLY A 15 -5.59 -0.61 15.98
N LEU A 16 -6.49 -1.12 15.13
CA LEU A 16 -6.76 -2.56 15.03
C LEU A 16 -5.54 -3.33 14.54
N GLU A 17 -5.35 -4.52 15.08
CA GLU A 17 -4.30 -5.44 14.66
C GLU A 17 -4.74 -6.14 13.37
N LEU A 18 -4.07 -5.83 12.27
CA LEU A 18 -4.38 -6.30 10.93
C LEU A 18 -3.37 -7.32 10.47
N ARG A 19 -3.87 -8.38 9.85
CA ARG A 19 -3.05 -9.35 9.14
C ARG A 19 -2.87 -8.87 7.70
N HIS A 20 -1.68 -9.12 7.13
CA HIS A 20 -1.48 -8.88 5.70
C HIS A 20 -2.49 -9.70 4.87
N PRO A 21 -3.14 -9.11 3.85
CA PRO A 21 -3.04 -7.72 3.40
C PRO A 21 -3.89 -6.75 4.25
N TYR A 22 -3.24 -5.90 5.05
CA TYR A 22 -3.91 -4.97 5.96
C TYR A 22 -4.66 -3.84 5.23
N TRP A 23 -4.31 -3.60 3.96
CA TRP A 23 -4.95 -2.59 3.12
C TRP A 23 -6.43 -2.88 2.83
N ALA A 24 -6.84 -4.16 2.83
CA ALA A 24 -8.25 -4.53 2.65
C ALA A 24 -9.13 -3.94 3.78
N HIS A 25 -8.61 -3.93 5.01
CA HIS A 25 -9.30 -3.30 6.13
C HIS A 25 -9.37 -1.79 5.97
N VAL A 26 -8.26 -1.13 5.61
CA VAL A 26 -8.24 0.32 5.39
C VAL A 26 -9.23 0.72 4.28
N GLN A 27 -9.34 -0.08 3.22
CA GLN A 27 -10.28 0.16 2.13
C GLN A 27 -11.75 0.06 2.58
N GLN A 28 -12.07 -0.89 3.48
CA GLN A 28 -13.44 -1.12 3.97
C GLN A 28 -13.84 -0.16 5.09
N GLU A 29 -13.01 -0.03 6.12
CA GLU A 29 -13.32 0.71 7.34
C GLU A 29 -12.90 2.19 7.27
N HIS A 30 -11.90 2.51 6.46
CA HIS A 30 -11.38 3.88 6.29
C HIS A 30 -11.30 4.31 4.82
N PRO A 31 -12.41 4.25 4.06
CA PRO A 31 -12.40 4.53 2.63
C PRO A 31 -11.94 5.96 2.30
N GLU A 32 -12.16 6.92 3.20
CA GLU A 32 -11.70 8.31 3.04
C GLU A 32 -10.17 8.41 3.12
N GLU A 33 -9.56 7.71 4.08
CA GLU A 33 -8.11 7.65 4.22
C GLU A 33 -7.48 6.83 3.10
N TYR A 34 -8.10 5.71 2.73
CA TYR A 34 -7.66 4.87 1.62
C TYR A 34 -7.57 5.68 0.32
N LYS A 35 -8.58 6.52 0.02
CA LYS A 35 -8.61 7.40 -1.15
C LYS A 35 -7.54 8.49 -1.16
N LYS A 36 -6.87 8.78 -0.04
CA LYS A 36 -5.78 9.77 -0.01
C LYS A 36 -4.57 9.23 -0.76
N LYS A 37 -3.97 10.08 -1.59
CA LYS A 37 -2.73 9.73 -2.33
C LYS A 37 -1.56 9.35 -1.42
N GLN A 38 -1.61 9.73 -0.13
CA GLN A 38 -0.63 9.31 0.87
C GLN A 38 -0.60 7.79 1.08
N THR A 39 -1.71 7.10 0.86
CA THR A 39 -1.83 5.63 0.86
C THR A 39 -0.94 4.99 -0.22
N TRP A 40 -0.70 5.66 -1.34
CA TRP A 40 0.17 5.16 -2.40
C TRP A 40 1.62 5.00 -1.94
N ILE A 41 2.09 5.91 -1.07
CA ILE A 41 3.45 5.85 -0.50
C ILE A 41 3.58 4.62 0.40
N SER A 42 2.61 4.42 1.30
CA SER A 42 2.62 3.31 2.24
C SER A 42 2.49 1.97 1.51
N LEU A 43 1.59 1.85 0.53
CA LEU A 43 1.47 0.66 -0.34
C LEU A 43 2.76 0.37 -1.07
N TYR A 44 3.38 1.39 -1.67
CA TYR A 44 4.63 1.22 -2.38
C TYR A 44 5.75 0.73 -1.46
N LYS A 45 5.89 1.30 -0.26
CA LYS A 45 6.86 0.83 0.75
C LYS A 45 6.61 -0.61 1.17
N ASP A 46 5.36 -0.98 1.37
CA ASP A 46 4.96 -2.33 1.75
C ASP A 46 5.33 -3.34 0.66
N TYR A 47 4.96 -3.05 -0.59
CA TYR A 47 5.31 -3.87 -1.75
C TYR A 47 6.83 -3.94 -1.97
N GLN A 48 7.56 -2.84 -1.83
CA GLN A 48 9.02 -2.82 -1.87
C GLN A 48 9.63 -3.67 -0.75
N SER A 49 9.09 -3.61 0.48
CA SER A 49 9.56 -4.40 1.61
C SER A 49 9.30 -5.91 1.43
N MET A 50 8.33 -6.28 0.60
CA MET A 50 8.08 -7.66 0.19
C MET A 50 8.95 -8.10 -0.99
N GLY A 51 9.86 -7.25 -1.48
CA GLY A 51 10.75 -7.55 -2.60
C GLY A 51 10.09 -7.43 -3.98
N MET A 52 8.93 -6.79 -4.08
CA MET A 52 8.24 -6.58 -5.36
C MET A 52 8.96 -5.50 -6.18
N ASP A 53 9.08 -5.70 -7.50
CA ASP A 53 9.71 -4.72 -8.40
C ASP A 53 8.93 -3.39 -8.41
N LYS A 54 9.65 -2.26 -8.50
CA LYS A 54 9.05 -0.91 -8.50
C LYS A 54 7.97 -0.77 -9.57
N SER A 55 8.20 -1.32 -10.75
CA SER A 55 7.27 -1.25 -11.89
C SER A 55 5.97 -1.99 -11.60
N ILE A 56 6.07 -3.16 -10.98
CA ILE A 56 4.92 -3.95 -10.54
C ILE A 56 4.16 -3.20 -9.45
N CYS A 57 4.87 -2.58 -8.50
CA CYS A 57 4.24 -1.77 -7.46
C CYS A 57 3.40 -0.64 -8.05
N PHE A 58 3.90 0.07 -9.07
CA PHE A 58 3.14 1.15 -9.73
C PHE A 58 1.89 0.62 -10.44
N THR A 59 2.00 -0.53 -11.12
CA THR A 59 0.86 -1.16 -11.78
C THR A 59 -0.21 -1.57 -10.78
N VAL A 60 0.16 -2.29 -9.71
CA VAL A 60 -0.78 -2.76 -8.69
C VAL A 60 -1.49 -1.58 -8.01
N ILE A 61 -0.76 -0.54 -7.62
CA ILE A 61 -1.37 0.66 -7.04
C ILE A 61 -2.26 1.37 -8.07
N GLY A 62 -1.84 1.44 -9.34
CA GLY A 62 -2.66 1.99 -10.42
C GLY A 62 -3.99 1.25 -10.56
N GLU A 63 -3.96 -0.07 -10.56
CA GLU A 63 -5.17 -0.92 -10.62
C GLU A 63 -6.06 -0.74 -9.39
N LEU A 64 -5.49 -0.71 -8.19
CA LEU A 64 -6.24 -0.53 -6.94
C LEU A 64 -7.00 0.80 -6.86
N PHE A 65 -6.43 1.85 -7.44
CA PHE A 65 -7.01 3.21 -7.41
C PHE A 65 -7.64 3.63 -8.73
N ASN A 66 -7.66 2.74 -9.73
CA ASN A 66 -8.12 3.03 -11.09
C ASN A 66 -7.47 4.29 -11.67
N VAL A 67 -6.15 4.39 -11.54
CA VAL A 67 -5.30 5.49 -12.06
C VAL A 67 -4.16 4.92 -12.91
N GLU A 68 -3.59 5.75 -13.79
CA GLU A 68 -2.46 5.31 -14.59
C GLU A 68 -1.22 5.06 -13.70
N PRO A 69 -0.44 3.99 -13.96
CA PRO A 69 0.77 3.69 -13.20
C PRO A 69 1.81 4.82 -13.30
N ASN A 70 1.81 5.59 -14.39
CA ASN A 70 2.63 6.79 -14.54
C ASN A 70 2.25 7.90 -13.54
N GLU A 71 0.97 8.06 -13.23
CA GLU A 71 0.52 9.02 -12.22
C GLU A 71 1.03 8.63 -10.83
N VAL A 72 0.93 7.34 -10.49
CA VAL A 72 1.47 6.80 -9.23
C VAL A 72 2.97 7.06 -9.14
N LYS A 73 3.72 6.71 -10.19
CA LYS A 73 5.16 6.97 -10.28
C LYS A 73 5.50 8.45 -10.12
N PHE A 74 4.76 9.33 -10.79
CA PHE A 74 4.96 10.77 -10.71
C PHE A 74 4.73 11.30 -9.29
N PHE A 75 3.67 10.82 -8.64
CA PHE A 75 3.36 11.17 -7.26
C PHE A 75 4.45 10.69 -6.29
N LEU A 76 4.89 9.43 -6.40
CA LEU A 76 5.94 8.86 -5.56
C LEU A 76 7.29 9.61 -5.74
N LYS A 77 7.65 9.93 -6.98
CA LYS A 77 8.84 10.75 -7.28
C LYS A 77 8.76 12.15 -6.68
N LYS A 78 7.59 12.79 -6.75
CA LYS A 78 7.36 14.12 -6.15
C LYS A 78 7.49 14.11 -4.62
N ASN A 79 7.17 12.99 -3.99
CA ASN A 79 7.29 12.79 -2.55
C ASN A 79 8.65 12.24 -2.10
N LYS A 80 9.65 12.13 -3.00
CA LYS A 80 11.01 11.61 -2.73
C LYS A 80 11.08 10.16 -2.26
N GLU A 81 10.12 9.34 -2.66
CA GLU A 81 10.04 7.92 -2.32
C GLU A 81 10.66 7.01 -3.39
N LEU A 82 11.32 7.61 -4.39
CA LEU A 82 11.72 6.95 -5.64
C LEU A 82 13.14 7.32 -6.06
#